data_AF-A2FLM6-F1
#
_entry.id   AF-A2FLM6-F1
#
_cell.length_a   1.000
_cell.length_b   1.000
_cell.length_c   1.000
_cell.angle_alpha   90.00
_cell.angle_beta   90.00
_cell.angle_gamma   90.00
#
_symmetry.space_group_name_H-M   'P 1'
#
loop_
_entity.id
_entity.type
_entity.pdbx_description
1 polymer ?
#
loop_
_entity_poly.entity_id
_entity_poly.type
_entity_poly.pdbx_seq_one_letter_code
_entity_poly.pdbx_strand_id
1 'polypeptide(L)'
;MELRLSRMENMNVELKSDNWLMAILILVGLIFLFISVLMHLYLAYLLMFRWKTAFAQKLFKYPGDKVDDAEPLAKIVALYSISFSVVSIIAASYYFARIGRYALPWVVCGLGPKCFVGLYVFAAYPQNWLNATILFTPPLTALVCLLLSFK
;
A
#
# COMPACT_ATOMS: atom_id res chain seq x y z
N MET A 1 -33.11 23.96 -34.19
CA MET A 1 -31.63 24.07 -34.25
C MET A 1 -31.07 24.49 -32.89
N GLU A 2 -31.66 25.48 -32.21
CA GLU A 2 -31.28 25.94 -30.87
C GLU A 2 -31.33 24.86 -29.77
N LEU A 3 -32.36 24.01 -29.74
CA LEU A 3 -32.47 22.88 -28.79
C LEU A 3 -31.34 21.85 -28.92
N ARG A 4 -30.71 21.71 -30.09
CA ARG A 4 -29.55 20.81 -30.28
C ARG A 4 -28.27 21.47 -29.80
N LEU A 5 -28.12 22.78 -30.01
CA LEU A 5 -26.98 23.56 -29.54
C LEU A 5 -26.93 23.61 -28.01
N SER A 6 -28.05 23.88 -27.33
CA SER A 6 -28.08 23.90 -25.87
C SER A 6 -27.78 22.52 -25.25
N ARG A 7 -28.24 21.43 -25.89
CA ARG A 7 -27.96 20.06 -25.44
C ARG A 7 -26.48 19.70 -25.61
N MET A 8 -25.85 20.14 -26.70
CA MET A 8 -24.41 19.96 -26.93
C MET A 8 -23.57 20.79 -25.94
N GLU A 9 -24.01 22.00 -25.61
CA GLU A 9 -23.34 22.87 -24.64
C GLU A 9 -23.39 22.25 -23.24
N ASN A 10 -24.55 21.77 -22.80
CA ASN A 10 -24.72 21.08 -21.52
C ASN A 10 -23.89 19.78 -21.45
N MET A 11 -23.88 18.97 -22.51
CA MET A 11 -23.02 17.78 -22.57
C MET A 11 -21.52 18.12 -22.46
N ASN A 12 -21.09 19.20 -23.12
CA ASN A 12 -19.69 19.66 -23.03
C ASN A 12 -19.35 20.17 -21.62
N VAL A 13 -20.29 20.82 -20.94
CA VAL A 13 -20.12 21.26 -19.56
C VAL A 13 -20.05 20.07 -18.59
N GLU A 14 -20.93 19.07 -18.73
CA GLU A 14 -20.92 17.83 -17.94
C GLU A 14 -19.63 17.02 -18.18
N LEU A 15 -19.25 16.80 -19.44
CA LEU A 15 -17.98 16.12 -19.77
C LEU A 15 -16.77 16.88 -19.21
N LYS A 16 -16.81 18.21 -19.20
CA LYS A 16 -15.72 19.02 -18.62
C LYS A 16 -15.74 18.91 -17.10
N SER A 17 -16.89 19.01 -16.43
CA SER A 17 -16.98 18.90 -14.96
C SER A 17 -16.54 17.53 -14.46
N ASP A 18 -16.91 16.45 -15.15
CA ASP A 18 -16.52 15.08 -14.79
C ASP A 18 -15.01 14.87 -14.93
N ASN A 19 -14.40 15.49 -15.94
CA ASN A 19 -12.95 15.46 -16.13
C ASN A 19 -12.18 16.21 -15.02
N TRP A 20 -12.71 17.34 -14.53
CA TRP A 20 -12.08 18.08 -13.42
C TRP A 20 -12.23 17.36 -12.08
N LEU A 21 -13.41 16.80 -11.80
CA LEU A 21 -13.64 16.04 -10.58
C LEU A 21 -12.74 14.80 -10.52
N MET A 22 -12.66 14.05 -11.62
CA MET A 22 -11.80 12.87 -11.71
C MET A 22 -10.31 13.25 -11.55
N ALA A 23 -9.87 14.35 -12.16
CA ALA A 23 -8.50 14.85 -12.02
C ALA A 23 -8.17 15.24 -10.56
N ILE A 24 -9.10 15.91 -9.85
CA ILE A 24 -8.94 16.25 -8.44
C ILE A 24 -8.83 14.99 -7.58
N LEU A 25 -9.70 14.00 -7.80
CA LEU A 25 -9.68 12.74 -7.04
C LEU A 25 -8.37 11.97 -7.25
N ILE A 26 -7.85 11.94 -8.49
CA ILE A 26 -6.55 11.34 -8.81
C ILE A 26 -5.43 12.08 -8.06
N LEU A 27 -5.43 13.42 -8.11
CA LEU A 27 -4.41 14.23 -7.44
C LEU A 27 -4.42 14.01 -5.92
N VAL A 28 -5.60 14.04 -5.31
CA VAL A 28 -5.79 13.76 -3.88
C VAL A 28 -5.28 12.35 -3.55
N GLY A 29 -5.67 11.34 -4.33
CA GLY A 29 -5.19 9.96 -4.15
C GLY A 29 -3.67 9.84 -4.22
N LEU A 30 -3.02 10.54 -5.15
CA LEU A 30 -1.57 10.56 -5.28
C LEU A 30 -0.87 11.22 -4.08
N ILE A 31 -1.43 12.32 -3.55
CA ILE A 31 -0.91 12.98 -2.34
C ILE A 31 -0.97 12.02 -1.15
N PHE A 32 -2.11 11.35 -0.94
CA PHE A 32 -2.25 10.37 0.14
C PHE A 32 -1.32 9.17 -0.04
N LEU A 33 -1.15 8.68 -1.26
CA LEU A 33 -0.19 7.62 -1.55
C LEU A 33 1.24 8.04 -1.17
N PHE A 34 1.65 9.25 -1.56
CA PHE A 34 2.97 9.77 -1.26
C PHE A 34 3.20 9.94 0.24
N ILE A 35 2.23 10.53 0.96
CA ILE A 35 2.28 10.66 2.42
C ILE A 35 2.38 9.28 3.08
N SER A 36 1.59 8.31 2.62
CA SER A 36 1.61 6.94 3.13
C SER A 36 2.99 6.30 2.96
N VAL A 37 3.61 6.43 1.78
CA VAL A 37 4.98 5.93 1.51
C VAL A 37 5.99 6.56 2.48
N LEU A 38 5.96 7.89 2.64
CA LEU A 38 6.87 8.57 3.57
C LEU A 38 6.69 8.11 5.02
N MET A 39 5.44 7.95 5.47
CA MET A 39 5.15 7.44 6.81
C MET A 39 5.70 6.02 7.01
N HIS A 40 5.53 5.13 6.04
CA HIS A 40 6.01 3.75 6.14
C HIS A 40 7.55 3.68 6.09
N LEU A 41 8.21 4.50 5.28
CA LEU A 41 9.67 4.62 5.29
C LEU A 41 10.19 5.17 6.63
N TYR A 42 9.50 6.15 7.21
CA TYR A 42 9.85 6.69 8.53
C TYR A 42 9.65 5.65 9.65
N LEU A 43 8.54 4.91 9.63
CA LEU A 43 8.29 3.81 10.56
C LEU A 43 9.37 2.74 10.43
N ALA A 44 9.73 2.35 9.20
CA ALA A 44 10.79 1.39 8.96
C ALA A 44 12.14 1.88 9.50
N TYR A 45 12.48 3.15 9.29
CA TYR A 45 13.68 3.75 9.84
C TYR A 45 13.69 3.66 11.38
N LEU A 46 12.57 4.03 12.02
CA LEU A 46 12.45 3.95 13.47
C LEU A 46 12.59 2.52 13.98
N LEU A 47 11.94 1.56 13.35
CA LEU A 47 11.92 0.16 13.77
C LEU A 47 13.23 -0.58 13.48
N MET A 48 13.97 -0.24 12.42
CA MET A 48 15.27 -0.89 12.12
C MET A 48 16.43 -0.26 12.89
N PHE A 49 16.46 1.07 13.01
CA PHE A 49 17.66 1.79 13.47
C PHE A 49 17.48 2.49 14.81
N ARG A 50 16.24 2.79 15.21
CA ARG A 50 15.95 3.56 16.43
C ARG A 50 15.04 2.83 17.41
N TRP A 51 14.84 1.51 17.25
CA TRP A 51 13.90 0.72 18.07
C TRP A 51 14.17 0.87 19.57
N LYS A 52 15.45 0.88 19.97
CA LYS A 52 15.87 0.99 21.37
C LYS A 52 15.80 2.41 21.95
N THR A 53 15.36 3.41 21.17
CA THR A 53 15.22 4.78 21.67
C THR A 53 13.92 4.96 22.44
N ALA A 54 13.94 5.80 23.48
CA ALA A 54 12.73 6.13 24.27
C ALA A 54 11.60 6.70 23.41
N PHE A 55 11.93 7.43 22.34
CA PHE A 55 10.94 7.95 21.38
C PHE A 55 10.21 6.83 20.65
N ALA A 56 10.94 5.86 20.08
CA ALA A 56 10.32 4.73 19.37
C ALA A 56 9.48 3.89 20.33
N GLN A 57 9.98 3.58 21.52
CA GLN A 57 9.24 2.83 22.54
C GLN A 57 7.95 3.53 22.95
N LYS A 58 7.98 4.86 23.15
CA LYS A 58 6.80 5.66 23.44
C LYS A 58 5.81 5.67 22.29
N LEU A 59 6.29 5.81 21.05
CA LEU A 59 5.45 5.83 19.84
C LEU A 59 4.69 4.51 19.66
N PHE A 60 5.36 3.38 19.88
CA PHE A 60 4.77 2.04 19.76
C PHE A 60 4.17 1.50 21.06
N LYS A 61 4.14 2.31 22.14
CA LYS A 61 3.64 1.96 23.47
C LYS A 61 4.25 0.65 24.00
N TYR A 62 5.52 0.41 23.71
CA TYR A 62 6.23 -0.78 24.18
C TYR A 62 6.95 -0.48 25.50
N PRO A 63 6.77 -1.32 26.54
CA PRO A 63 7.45 -1.11 27.81
C PRO A 63 8.95 -1.45 27.67
N GLY A 64 9.79 -0.63 28.31
CA GLY A 64 11.24 -0.64 28.12
C GLY A 64 11.95 -1.94 28.49
N ASP A 65 11.35 -2.71 29.40
CA ASP A 65 11.81 -4.00 29.90
C ASP A 65 11.63 -5.16 28.91
N LYS A 66 10.81 -4.99 27.85
CA LYS A 66 10.52 -6.02 26.83
C LYS A 66 11.05 -5.67 25.43
N VAL A 67 11.93 -4.68 25.36
CA VAL A 67 12.40 -4.10 24.08
C VAL A 67 13.23 -5.09 23.28
N ASP A 68 14.09 -5.85 23.95
CA ASP A 68 14.97 -6.82 23.28
C ASP A 68 14.17 -8.02 22.74
N ASP A 69 13.18 -8.50 23.51
CA ASP A 69 12.30 -9.61 23.11
C ASP A 69 11.45 -9.29 21.86
N ALA A 70 11.11 -8.01 21.68
CA ALA A 70 10.29 -7.53 20.59
C ALA A 70 11.09 -7.01 19.38
N GLU A 71 12.42 -6.93 19.47
CA GLU A 71 13.28 -6.49 18.38
C GLU A 71 13.09 -7.31 17.08
N PRO A 72 12.95 -8.65 17.11
CA PRO A 72 12.65 -9.44 15.92
C PRO A 72 11.33 -9.04 15.26
N LEU A 73 10.29 -8.81 16.06
CA LEU A 73 8.97 -8.40 15.58
C LEU A 73 9.03 -6.98 14.98
N ALA A 74 9.74 -6.06 15.63
CA ALA A 74 9.96 -4.71 15.12
C ALA A 74 10.62 -4.73 13.73
N LYS A 75 11.63 -5.58 13.53
CA LYS A 75 12.30 -5.76 12.22
C LYS A 75 11.36 -6.33 11.15
N ILE A 76 10.50 -7.28 11.50
CA ILE A 76 9.48 -7.82 10.58
C ILE A 76 8.50 -6.71 10.13
N VAL A 77 8.03 -5.88 11.07
CA VAL A 77 7.13 -4.75 10.77
C VAL A 77 7.84 -3.66 9.95
N ALA A 78 9.12 -3.44 10.20
CA ALA A 78 9.93 -2.53 9.40
C ALA A 78 10.05 -3.02 7.95
N LEU A 79 10.33 -4.31 7.76
CA LEU A 79 10.42 -4.92 6.44
C LEU A 79 9.09 -4.82 5.68
N TYR A 80 7.97 -5.05 6.38
CA TYR A 80 6.64 -4.82 5.81
C TYR A 80 6.45 -3.41 5.28
N SER A 81 6.85 -2.43 6.08
CA SER A 81 6.70 -1.01 5.75
C SER A 81 7.58 -0.62 4.54
N ILE A 82 8.78 -1.20 4.42
CA ILE A 82 9.66 -1.02 3.26
C ILE A 82 9.05 -1.66 2.02
N SER A 83 8.63 -2.93 2.11
CA SER A 83 8.00 -3.62 0.97
C SER A 83 6.76 -2.88 0.50
N PHE A 84 5.93 -2.38 1.42
CA PHE A 84 4.76 -1.56 1.08
C PHE A 84 5.13 -0.30 0.33
N SER A 85 6.17 0.40 0.78
CA SER A 85 6.67 1.61 0.14
C SER A 85 7.17 1.32 -1.29
N VAL A 86 7.94 0.26 -1.48
CA VAL A 86 8.49 -0.14 -2.79
C VAL A 86 7.37 -0.49 -3.76
N VAL A 87 6.42 -1.34 -3.35
CA VAL A 87 5.35 -1.76 -4.25
C VAL A 87 4.42 -0.58 -4.59
N SER A 88 4.14 0.29 -3.61
CA SER A 88 3.38 1.55 -3.80
C SER A 88 4.00 2.45 -4.87
N ILE A 89 5.32 2.63 -4.84
CA ILE A 89 6.04 3.40 -5.86
C ILE A 89 5.92 2.74 -7.23
N ILE A 90 6.13 1.42 -7.32
CA ILE A 90 6.02 0.69 -8.58
C ILE A 90 4.61 0.85 -9.18
N ALA A 91 3.55 0.70 -8.38
CA ALA A 91 2.20 0.86 -8.90
C ALA A 91 1.89 2.28 -9.36
N ALA A 92 2.38 3.29 -8.65
CA ALA A 92 2.30 4.67 -9.11
C ALA A 92 3.01 4.82 -10.47
N SER A 93 4.20 4.26 -10.63
CA SER A 93 4.93 4.29 -11.91
C SER A 93 4.15 3.61 -13.04
N TYR A 94 3.52 2.46 -12.79
CA TYR A 94 2.68 1.77 -13.78
C TYR A 94 1.43 2.58 -14.16
N TYR A 95 0.82 3.28 -13.19
CA TYR A 95 -0.29 4.19 -13.42
C TYR A 95 0.13 5.35 -14.35
N PHE A 96 1.25 6.01 -14.06
CA PHE A 96 1.74 7.12 -14.90
C PHE A 96 2.22 6.68 -16.28
N ALA A 97 2.79 5.49 -16.40
CA ALA A 97 3.23 4.95 -17.69
C ALA A 97 2.06 4.49 -18.58
N ARG A 98 0.83 4.43 -18.06
CA ARG A 98 -0.37 3.88 -18.75
C ARG A 98 -0.20 2.43 -19.23
N ILE A 99 0.69 1.67 -18.59
CA ILE A 99 1.09 0.31 -19.03
C ILE A 99 0.17 -0.79 -18.44
N GLY A 100 -0.65 -0.49 -17.42
CA GLY A 100 -1.51 -1.50 -16.76
C GLY A 100 -2.99 -1.17 -16.78
N ARG A 101 -3.85 -2.17 -17.02
CA ARG A 101 -5.30 -2.10 -16.74
C ARG A 101 -5.48 -1.71 -15.27
N TYR A 102 -6.20 -0.62 -15.04
CA TYR A 102 -6.19 0.31 -13.91
C TYR A 102 -6.34 -0.22 -12.46
N ALA A 103 -6.37 -1.53 -12.21
CA ALA A 103 -6.53 -2.11 -10.87
C ALA A 103 -5.37 -3.03 -10.42
N LEU A 104 -4.66 -3.68 -11.35
CA LEU A 104 -3.65 -4.70 -11.02
C LEU A 104 -2.48 -4.15 -10.18
N PRO A 105 -1.90 -2.97 -10.48
CA PRO A 105 -0.76 -2.45 -9.71
C PRO A 105 -1.16 -2.08 -8.27
N TRP A 106 -2.38 -1.58 -8.07
CA TRP A 106 -2.93 -1.21 -6.76
C TRP A 106 -3.24 -2.42 -5.89
N VAL A 107 -3.72 -3.51 -6.50
CA VAL A 107 -3.89 -4.79 -5.80
C VAL A 107 -2.53 -5.38 -5.41
N VAL A 108 -1.54 -5.29 -6.30
CA VAL A 108 -0.16 -5.72 -5.98
C VAL A 108 0.44 -4.88 -4.84
N CYS A 109 0.14 -3.58 -4.72
CA CYS A 109 0.55 -2.76 -3.57
C CYS A 109 0.02 -3.22 -2.23
N GLY A 110 -1.25 -3.63 -2.18
CA GLY A 110 -1.85 -4.13 -0.95
C GLY A 110 -1.33 -5.53 -0.58
N LEU A 111 -1.00 -6.36 -1.57
CA LEU A 111 -0.74 -7.79 -1.38
C LEU A 111 0.75 -8.15 -1.36
N GLY A 112 1.56 -7.55 -2.22
CA GLY A 112 2.99 -7.81 -2.37
C GLY A 112 3.79 -7.68 -1.07
N PRO A 113 3.55 -6.64 -0.23
CA PRO A 113 4.25 -6.47 1.04
C PRO A 113 3.96 -7.58 2.04
N LYS A 114 2.70 -8.03 2.11
CA LYS A 114 2.30 -9.15 2.98
C LYS A 114 2.90 -10.47 2.53
N CYS A 115 2.97 -10.72 1.21
CA CYS A 115 3.67 -11.88 0.66
C CYS A 115 5.17 -11.87 0.95
N PHE A 116 5.84 -10.73 0.73
CA PHE A 116 7.28 -10.63 0.95
C PHE A 116 7.65 -10.84 2.43
N VAL A 117 6.88 -10.23 3.32
CA VAL A 117 7.07 -10.40 4.76
C VAL A 117 6.70 -11.81 5.21
N GLY A 118 5.63 -12.39 4.68
CA GLY A 118 5.29 -13.79 4.91
C GLY A 118 6.44 -14.73 4.55
N LEU A 119 7.07 -14.53 3.38
CA LEU A 119 8.21 -15.34 2.92
C LEU A 119 9.41 -15.18 3.85
N TYR A 120 9.70 -13.94 4.24
CA TYR A 120 10.78 -13.66 5.18
C TYR A 120 10.53 -14.31 6.55
N VAL A 121 9.33 -14.19 7.12
CA VAL A 121 8.99 -14.82 8.40
C VAL A 121 9.07 -16.34 8.30
N PHE A 122 8.62 -16.93 7.19
CA PHE A 122 8.71 -18.37 6.95
C PHE A 122 10.17 -18.86 6.89
N ALA A 123 11.06 -18.09 6.26
CA ALA A 123 12.47 -18.44 6.12
C ALA A 123 13.30 -18.15 7.39
N ALA A 124 13.07 -17.01 8.04
CA ALA A 124 13.87 -16.54 9.17
C ALA A 124 13.36 -17.03 10.54
N TYR A 125 12.06 -17.33 10.64
CA TYR A 125 11.40 -17.76 11.88
C TYR A 125 10.46 -18.95 11.61
N PRO A 126 10.97 -20.12 11.21
CA PRO A 126 10.16 -21.28 10.83
C PRO A 126 9.20 -21.77 11.93
N GLN A 127 9.54 -21.55 13.20
CA GLN A 127 8.66 -21.80 14.36
C GLN A 127 7.38 -20.95 14.36
N ASN A 128 7.37 -19.83 13.63
CA ASN A 128 6.25 -18.90 13.52
C ASN A 128 5.48 -19.07 12.20
N TRP A 129 5.55 -20.26 11.58
CA TRP A 129 4.91 -20.56 10.29
C TRP A 129 3.42 -20.18 10.26
N LEU A 130 2.68 -20.37 11.36
CA LEU A 130 1.26 -20.02 11.44
C LEU A 130 1.03 -18.51 11.19
N ASN A 131 1.86 -17.66 11.78
CA ASN A 131 1.80 -16.20 11.60
C ASN A 131 2.21 -15.81 10.17
N ALA A 132 3.19 -16.51 9.58
CA ALA A 132 3.54 -16.34 8.18
C ALA A 132 2.38 -16.71 7.25
N THR A 133 1.69 -17.83 7.49
CA THR A 133 0.52 -18.27 6.69
C THR A 133 -0.64 -17.29 6.77
N ILE A 134 -0.89 -16.70 7.94
CA ILE A 134 -1.92 -15.65 8.10
C ILE A 134 -1.57 -14.41 7.26
N LEU A 135 -0.29 -14.04 7.16
CA LEU A 135 0.16 -12.94 6.29
C LEU A 135 -0.05 -13.24 4.80
N PHE A 136 0.06 -14.50 4.38
CA PHE A 136 -0.19 -14.93 2.99
C PHE A 136 -1.67 -15.09 2.63
N THR A 137 -2.56 -15.27 3.60
CA THR A 137 -3.97 -15.57 3.33
C THR A 137 -4.68 -14.43 2.57
N PRO A 138 -4.61 -13.15 2.99
CA PRO A 138 -5.25 -12.07 2.22
C PRO A 138 -4.68 -11.91 0.78
N PRO A 139 -3.35 -11.99 0.54
CA PRO A 139 -2.79 -12.05 -0.80
C PRO A 139 -3.27 -13.19 -1.69
N LEU A 140 -3.31 -14.41 -1.15
CA LEU A 140 -3.76 -15.58 -1.91
C LEU A 140 -5.24 -15.47 -2.27
N THR A 141 -6.09 -15.06 -1.32
CA THR A 141 -7.52 -14.86 -1.58
C THR A 141 -7.75 -13.79 -2.63
N ALA A 142 -7.06 -12.66 -2.54
CA ALA A 142 -7.21 -11.59 -3.50
C ALA A 142 -6.63 -11.94 -4.88
N LEU A 143 -5.53 -12.71 -4.95
CA LEU A 143 -5.02 -13.26 -6.22
C LEU A 143 -6.05 -14.19 -6.88
N VAL A 144 -6.68 -15.08 -6.10
CA VAL A 144 -7.75 -15.95 -6.60
C VAL A 144 -8.95 -15.14 -7.09
N CYS A 145 -9.44 -14.17 -6.32
CA CYS A 145 -10.54 -13.29 -6.74
C CYS A 145 -10.21 -12.52 -8.02
N LEU A 146 -8.96 -12.08 -8.16
CA LEU A 146 -8.50 -11.33 -9.32
C LEU A 146 -8.34 -12.21 -10.56
N LEU A 147 -7.90 -13.46 -10.41
CA LEU A 147 -7.92 -14.45 -11.49
C LEU A 147 -9.35 -14.83 -11.92
N LEU A 148 -10.30 -14.83 -10.97
CA LEU A 148 -11.71 -15.10 -11.25
C LEU A 148 -12.43 -13.92 -11.92
N SER A 149 -11.97 -12.67 -11.73
CA SER A 149 -12.57 -11.47 -12.33
C SER A 149 -12.09 -11.17 -13.74
N PHE A 150 -11.08 -11.88 -14.26
CA PHE A 150 -10.62 -11.80 -15.65
C PHE A 150 -11.35 -12.79 -16.59
N LYS A 151 -12.47 -13.38 -16.16
CA LYS A 151 -13.38 -14.13 -17.03
C LYS A 151 -14.44 -13.24 -17.67
#